data_AF-A0A1I2ZQW4-F1
#
_entry.id   AF-A0A1I2ZQW4-F1
#
_cell.length_a   1.000
_cell.length_b   1.000
_cell.length_c   1.000
_cell.angle_alpha   90.00
_cell.angle_beta   90.00
_cell.angle_gamma   90.00
#
_symmetry.space_group_name_H-M   'P 1'
#
loop_
_entity.id
_entity.type
_entity.pdbx_description
1 polymer ?
#
loop_
_entity_poly.entity_id
_entity_poly.type
_entity_poly.pdbx_seq_one_letter_code
_entity_poly.pdbx_strand_id
1 'polypeptide(L)'
;MTSSNRLALSGTIETPDVPTVEIVSPTRREEARCAMAVVSELRNRDVPIRDIAVVVRDLDPYEEPLFRAAVQYGITPVFWTQLRVTRTRPYALIAAVCETLAEDSTDLETLIQPLELGWAPPEAGSETWPLSPRELYRSVERLPRDARTASEWSEIVEATDGVDTRLRQFAEWVSDAPNPEPESIASLLDDVVEAYAEHGLPETKAVDSPALLETELDARAVVRVRTLVQQLRLKFADRLEEGTVARSWGDVAELAGVIATQRPGRREHSNARALDVLEANDVWALDIPYVITLGLTDDQWPQPPQSLIPPEFREAVLRGDERAEVLAPQPVWAGGRDRDQFLDTLRSAGRCVILSRHTRTAEGDDVPPSPLLDHLDPERVTEEARRRLVGTERDLPPEVQGFVKETEEPDE
;
A
#
# COMPACT_ATOMS: atom_id res chain seq x y z
N MET A 1 24.00 23.37 9.69
CA MET A 1 22.80 24.05 9.16
C MET A 1 22.60 25.35 9.92
N THR A 2 22.58 26.49 9.22
CA THR A 2 22.30 27.83 9.78
C THR A 2 20.80 27.99 10.08
N SER A 3 20.41 28.94 10.93
CA SER A 3 18.99 29.27 11.20
C SER A 3 18.22 29.61 9.91
N SER A 4 18.85 30.31 8.97
CA SER A 4 18.30 30.57 7.62
C SER A 4 18.01 29.30 6.81
N ASN A 5 18.77 28.21 7.00
CA ASN A 5 18.50 26.93 6.33
C ASN A 5 17.36 26.15 7.00
N ARG A 6 17.05 26.42 8.28
CA ARG A 6 15.96 25.75 9.01
C ARG A 6 14.58 26.30 8.62
N LEU A 7 14.52 27.56 8.22
CA LEU A 7 13.32 28.25 7.72
C LEU A 7 13.25 28.36 6.18
N ALA A 8 14.28 27.92 5.44
CA ALA A 8 14.24 27.87 3.98
C ALA A 8 13.05 27.05 3.43
N LEU A 9 12.51 26.16 4.27
CA LEU A 9 11.34 25.33 4.02
C LEU A 9 10.00 26.08 4.10
N SER A 10 9.99 27.36 4.50
CA SER A 10 8.83 28.27 4.41
C SER A 10 9.00 29.33 3.31
N GLY A 11 9.95 29.13 2.38
CA GLY A 11 10.13 30.01 1.23
C GLY A 11 8.94 29.97 0.27
N THR A 12 8.79 30.99 -0.55
CA THR A 12 7.78 31.04 -1.63
C THR A 12 7.88 29.79 -2.51
N ILE A 13 6.74 29.16 -2.78
CA ILE A 13 6.65 28.10 -3.80
C ILE A 13 6.76 28.78 -5.17
N GLU A 14 7.68 28.30 -6.00
CA GLU A 14 7.76 28.76 -7.39
C GLU A 14 6.52 28.27 -8.13
N THR A 15 5.82 29.21 -8.79
CA THR A 15 4.69 28.87 -9.65
C THR A 15 5.18 27.95 -10.77
N PRO A 16 4.50 26.84 -11.07
CA PRO A 16 4.90 25.95 -12.15
C PRO A 16 4.86 26.71 -13.49
N ASP A 17 5.75 26.34 -14.41
CA ASP A 17 5.80 26.90 -15.77
C ASP A 17 4.62 26.45 -16.64
N VAL A 18 3.76 25.58 -16.11
CA VAL A 18 2.56 25.05 -16.76
C VAL A 18 1.28 25.63 -16.15
N PRO A 19 0.21 25.76 -16.96
CA PRO A 19 -1.11 26.12 -16.49
C PRO A 19 -1.55 25.29 -15.28
N THR A 20 -2.15 25.98 -14.30
CA THR A 20 -2.64 25.38 -13.06
C THR A 20 -4.12 25.71 -12.90
N VAL A 21 -4.95 24.68 -12.73
CA VAL A 21 -6.41 24.80 -12.64
C VAL A 21 -6.90 24.23 -11.31
N GLU A 22 -7.76 24.94 -10.58
CA GLU A 22 -8.35 24.47 -9.32
C GLU A 22 -9.78 23.95 -9.52
N ILE A 23 -10.04 22.71 -9.09
CA ILE A 23 -11.38 22.11 -8.97
C ILE A 23 -11.74 21.94 -7.49
N VAL A 24 -12.83 22.58 -7.08
CA VAL A 24 -13.31 22.49 -5.69
C VAL A 24 -14.55 21.60 -5.62
N SER A 25 -14.46 20.54 -4.83
CA SER A 25 -15.52 19.54 -4.69
C SER A 25 -16.19 19.59 -3.31
N PRO A 26 -17.48 19.22 -3.18
CA PRO A 26 -18.14 19.23 -1.88
C PRO A 26 -17.59 18.17 -0.90
N THR A 27 -17.27 16.98 -1.39
CA THR A 27 -16.81 15.84 -0.58
C THR A 27 -15.67 15.10 -1.28
N ARG A 28 -14.89 14.32 -0.53
CA ARG A 28 -13.82 13.46 -1.10
C ARG A 28 -14.32 12.51 -2.19
N ARG A 29 -15.55 12.00 -2.05
CA ARG A 29 -16.18 11.15 -3.07
C ARG A 29 -16.45 11.92 -4.36
N GLU A 30 -16.98 13.13 -4.25
CA GLU A 30 -17.19 14.01 -5.41
C GLU A 30 -15.88 14.45 -6.03
N GLU A 31 -14.84 14.65 -5.22
CA GLU A 31 -13.49 14.97 -5.65
C GLU A 31 -12.89 13.86 -6.52
N ALA A 32 -12.89 12.62 -6.03
CA ALA A 32 -12.44 11.45 -6.79
C ALA A 32 -13.25 11.25 -8.07
N ARG A 33 -14.56 11.54 -8.04
CA ARG A 33 -15.43 11.51 -9.22
C ARG A 33 -15.03 12.58 -10.24
N CYS A 34 -14.75 13.81 -9.79
CA CYS A 34 -14.27 14.88 -10.68
C CYS A 34 -12.94 14.51 -11.33
N ALA A 35 -12.00 13.96 -10.55
CA ALA A 35 -10.69 13.51 -11.06
C ALA A 35 -10.85 12.49 -12.19
N MET A 36 -11.62 11.43 -11.96
CA MET A 36 -11.84 10.38 -12.98
C MET A 36 -12.67 10.87 -14.18
N ALA A 37 -13.57 11.83 -13.96
CA ALA A 37 -14.26 12.51 -15.05
C ALA A 37 -13.29 13.29 -15.94
N VAL A 38 -12.34 14.03 -15.35
CA VAL A 38 -11.30 14.71 -16.13
C VAL A 38 -10.46 13.71 -16.91
N VAL A 39 -10.00 12.61 -16.28
CA VAL A 39 -9.26 11.56 -16.99
C VAL A 39 -10.06 11.02 -18.17
N SER A 40 -11.35 10.71 -17.97
CA SER A 40 -12.23 10.25 -19.04
C SER A 40 -12.33 11.27 -20.18
N GLU A 41 -12.48 12.56 -19.87
CA GLU A 41 -12.65 13.61 -20.87
C GLU A 41 -11.36 13.98 -21.61
N LEU A 42 -10.21 13.86 -20.96
CA LEU A 42 -8.90 13.93 -21.62
C LEU A 42 -8.71 12.76 -22.60
N ARG A 43 -9.07 11.53 -22.19
CA ARG A 43 -9.01 10.36 -23.07
C ARG A 43 -9.96 10.47 -24.27
N ASN A 44 -11.15 11.03 -24.08
CA ASN A 44 -12.11 11.28 -25.16
C ASN A 44 -11.59 12.29 -26.20
N ARG A 45 -10.57 13.08 -25.83
CA ARG A 45 -9.86 14.04 -26.69
C ARG A 45 -8.49 13.52 -27.12
N ASP A 46 -8.35 12.20 -27.21
CA ASP A 46 -7.16 11.49 -27.69
C ASP A 46 -5.89 11.68 -26.85
N VAL A 47 -5.98 12.15 -25.60
CA VAL A 47 -4.85 12.13 -24.67
C VAL A 47 -4.56 10.68 -24.26
N PRO A 48 -3.34 10.14 -24.52
CA PRO A 48 -2.98 8.80 -24.09
C PRO A 48 -3.07 8.66 -22.58
N ILE A 49 -3.61 7.54 -22.09
CA ILE A 49 -3.80 7.32 -20.64
C ILE A 49 -2.48 7.31 -19.85
N ARG A 50 -1.37 6.93 -20.50
CA ARG A 50 -0.02 6.97 -19.93
C ARG A 50 0.52 8.40 -19.72
N ASP A 51 -0.09 9.39 -20.38
CA ASP A 51 0.29 10.80 -20.30
C ASP A 51 -0.48 11.52 -19.18
N ILE A 52 -1.30 10.79 -18.42
CA ILE A 52 -2.12 11.30 -17.32
C ILE A 52 -1.75 10.53 -16.04
N ALA A 53 -1.54 11.25 -14.95
CA ALA A 53 -1.42 10.65 -13.62
C ALA A 53 -2.30 11.36 -12.60
N VAL A 54 -2.81 10.58 -11.65
CA VAL A 54 -3.49 11.12 -10.46
C VAL A 54 -2.52 11.00 -9.29
N VAL A 55 -2.27 12.11 -8.60
CA VAL A 55 -1.35 12.17 -7.46
C VAL A 55 -2.12 12.51 -6.21
N VAL A 56 -1.80 11.85 -5.11
CA VAL A 56 -2.32 12.22 -3.79
C VAL A 56 -1.19 12.20 -2.78
N ARG A 57 -1.35 12.91 -1.67
CA ARG A 57 -0.40 12.82 -0.57
C ARG A 57 -0.32 11.39 -0.03
N ASP A 58 -1.49 10.83 0.27
CA ASP A 58 -1.71 9.55 0.95
C ASP A 58 -2.81 8.82 0.19
N LEU A 59 -2.51 7.62 -0.32
CA LEU A 59 -3.46 6.85 -1.12
C LEU A 59 -4.55 6.19 -0.27
N ASP A 60 -4.30 5.91 1.01
CA ASP A 60 -5.25 5.21 1.90
C ASP A 60 -6.67 5.81 1.86
N PRO A 61 -6.87 7.14 2.08
CA PRO A 61 -8.21 7.73 2.08
C PRO A 61 -8.83 7.87 0.68
N TYR A 62 -8.04 7.65 -0.39
CA TYR A 62 -8.44 7.91 -1.77
C TYR A 62 -8.58 6.64 -2.63
N GLU A 63 -7.98 5.51 -2.26
CA GLU A 63 -7.99 4.27 -3.05
C GLU A 63 -9.42 3.82 -3.38
N GLU A 64 -10.26 3.62 -2.36
CA GLU A 64 -11.65 3.20 -2.55
C GLU A 64 -12.49 4.24 -3.34
N PRO A 65 -12.49 5.54 -2.99
CA PRO A 65 -13.19 6.56 -3.77
C PRO A 65 -12.76 6.62 -5.24
N LEU A 66 -11.45 6.56 -5.52
CA LEU A 66 -10.90 6.61 -6.86
C LEU A 66 -11.23 5.35 -7.65
N PHE A 67 -11.15 4.18 -7.03
CA PHE A 67 -11.51 2.92 -7.67
C PHE A 67 -12.99 2.92 -8.07
N ARG A 68 -13.89 3.28 -7.15
CA ARG A 68 -15.33 3.37 -7.42
C ARG A 68 -15.64 4.36 -8.54
N ALA A 69 -14.98 5.51 -8.55
CA ALA A 69 -15.11 6.50 -9.62
C ALA A 69 -14.56 5.95 -10.95
N ALA A 70 -13.39 5.33 -10.96
CA ALA A 70 -12.78 4.78 -12.17
C ALA A 70 -13.66 3.71 -12.83
N VAL A 71 -14.28 2.82 -12.04
CA VAL A 71 -15.26 1.84 -12.53
C VAL A 71 -16.44 2.54 -13.23
N GLN A 72 -16.97 3.63 -12.64
CA GLN A 72 -18.06 4.40 -13.23
C GLN A 72 -17.69 5.00 -14.61
N TYR A 73 -16.41 5.34 -14.81
CA TYR A 73 -15.91 5.94 -16.04
C TYR A 73 -15.22 4.93 -16.99
N GLY A 74 -15.23 3.64 -16.67
CA GLY A 74 -14.57 2.60 -17.50
C GLY A 74 -13.04 2.78 -17.58
N ILE A 75 -12.43 3.29 -16.52
CA ILE A 75 -10.99 3.48 -16.39
C ILE A 75 -10.45 2.37 -15.50
N THR A 76 -9.29 1.80 -15.87
CA THR A 76 -8.55 0.86 -15.03
C THR A 76 -7.46 1.63 -14.28
N PRO A 77 -7.64 1.96 -12.98
CA PRO A 77 -6.60 2.59 -12.19
C PRO A 77 -5.58 1.54 -11.74
N VAL A 78 -4.31 1.92 -11.74
CA VAL A 78 -3.23 1.18 -11.08
C VAL A 78 -2.71 2.07 -9.97
N PHE A 79 -3.01 1.69 -8.74
CA PHE A 79 -2.52 2.38 -7.57
C PHE A 79 -1.09 1.93 -7.29
N TRP A 80 -0.19 2.90 -7.20
CA TRP A 80 1.17 2.69 -6.71
C TRP A 80 1.12 2.69 -5.19
N THR A 81 0.32 1.78 -4.63
CA THR A 81 0.32 1.53 -3.19
C THR A 81 1.49 0.64 -2.86
N GLN A 82 2.19 0.98 -1.78
CA GLN A 82 3.05 0.03 -1.11
C GLN A 82 2.16 -1.07 -0.54
N LEU A 83 2.21 -2.29 -1.11
CA LEU A 83 1.53 -3.44 -0.54
C LEU A 83 1.86 -3.52 0.95
N ARG A 84 0.86 -3.39 1.82
CA ARG A 84 1.02 -3.62 3.26
C ARG A 84 1.15 -5.11 3.50
N VAL A 85 2.35 -5.64 3.25
CA VAL A 85 2.67 -7.08 3.32
C VAL A 85 2.11 -7.70 4.60
N THR A 86 2.27 -7.00 5.73
CA THR A 86 1.77 -7.44 7.05
C THR A 86 0.26 -7.64 7.17
N ARG A 87 -0.54 -7.17 6.21
CA ARG A 87 -2.00 -7.31 6.17
C ARG A 87 -2.48 -8.29 5.09
N THR A 88 -1.57 -9.00 4.44
CA THR A 88 -1.87 -9.92 3.34
C THR A 88 -1.94 -11.35 3.85
N ARG A 89 -2.77 -12.20 3.21
CA ARG A 89 -2.88 -13.62 3.60
C ARG A 89 -1.55 -14.37 3.43
N PRO A 90 -0.77 -14.21 2.34
CA PRO A 90 0.51 -14.89 2.21
C PRO A 90 1.49 -14.57 3.33
N TYR A 91 1.55 -13.32 3.79
CA TYR A 91 2.40 -12.97 4.92
C TYR A 91 1.86 -13.51 6.24
N ALA A 92 0.55 -13.43 6.47
CA ALA A 92 -0.07 -14.00 7.66
C ALA A 92 0.24 -15.50 7.76
N LEU A 93 0.22 -16.23 6.64
CA LEU A 93 0.61 -17.64 6.59
C LEU A 93 2.06 -17.85 7.04
N ILE A 94 3.00 -17.05 6.53
CA ILE A 94 4.41 -17.14 6.94
C ILE A 94 4.60 -16.83 8.42
N ALA A 95 3.90 -15.81 8.93
CA ALA A 95 3.92 -15.48 10.36
C ALA A 95 3.39 -16.64 11.21
N ALA A 96 2.23 -17.20 10.85
CA ALA A 96 1.62 -18.34 11.55
C ALA A 96 2.53 -19.58 11.51
N VAL A 97 3.16 -19.89 10.37
CA VAL A 97 4.13 -20.99 10.28
C VAL A 97 5.30 -20.77 11.23
N CYS A 98 5.89 -19.58 11.24
CA CYS A 98 7.01 -19.30 12.14
C CYS A 98 6.58 -19.39 13.61
N GLU A 99 5.38 -18.94 13.95
CA GLU A 99 4.82 -19.01 15.30
C GLU A 99 4.57 -20.45 15.75
N THR A 100 3.94 -21.29 14.91
CA THR A 100 3.76 -22.72 15.16
C THR A 100 5.10 -23.44 15.41
N LEU A 101 6.17 -23.03 14.71
CA LEU A 101 7.51 -23.62 14.84
C LEU A 101 8.37 -22.99 15.96
N ALA A 102 7.95 -21.87 16.53
CA ALA A 102 8.72 -21.14 17.54
C ALA A 102 8.61 -21.73 18.93
N GLU A 103 7.46 -22.32 19.25
CA GLU A 103 7.15 -22.79 20.60
C GLU A 103 7.64 -24.21 20.84
N ASP A 104 8.29 -24.44 22.00
CA ASP A 104 8.60 -25.79 22.48
C ASP A 104 7.30 -26.61 22.73
N SER A 105 6.20 -25.92 23.02
CA SER A 105 4.86 -26.49 23.15
C SER A 105 3.81 -25.54 22.60
N THR A 106 3.09 -25.98 21.57
CA THR A 106 2.09 -25.19 20.83
C THR A 106 0.68 -25.60 21.26
N ASP A 107 -0.23 -24.64 21.44
CA ASP A 107 -1.65 -24.95 21.65
C ASP A 107 -2.38 -25.30 20.34
N LEU A 108 -3.60 -25.82 20.44
CA LEU A 108 -4.36 -26.25 19.27
C LEU A 108 -4.70 -25.09 18.33
N GLU A 109 -4.92 -23.88 18.86
CA GLU A 109 -5.30 -22.71 18.07
C GLU A 109 -4.13 -22.25 17.21
N THR A 110 -2.95 -22.15 17.81
CA THR A 110 -1.69 -21.81 17.14
C THR A 110 -1.25 -22.89 16.16
N LEU A 111 -1.50 -24.17 16.47
CA LEU A 111 -1.20 -25.27 15.55
C LEU A 111 -2.01 -25.19 14.25
N ILE A 112 -3.31 -24.87 14.32
CA ILE A 112 -4.18 -24.92 13.13
C ILE A 112 -4.19 -23.64 12.31
N GLN A 113 -3.65 -22.54 12.83
CA GLN A 113 -3.68 -21.24 12.17
C GLN A 113 -3.07 -21.26 10.74
N PRO A 114 -1.94 -21.95 10.46
CA PRO A 114 -1.46 -22.09 9.08
C PRO A 114 -2.48 -22.75 8.15
N LEU A 115 -3.22 -23.75 8.63
CA LEU A 115 -4.26 -24.43 7.85
C LEU A 115 -5.47 -23.53 7.58
N GLU A 116 -5.86 -22.68 8.53
CA GLU A 116 -6.89 -21.66 8.33
C GLU A 116 -6.48 -20.62 7.27
N LEU A 117 -5.18 -20.37 7.16
CA LEU A 117 -4.57 -19.45 6.19
C LEU A 117 -4.22 -20.13 4.86
N GLY A 118 -4.65 -21.37 4.64
CA GLY A 118 -4.53 -22.05 3.36
C GLY A 118 -3.19 -22.73 3.12
N TRP A 119 -2.48 -23.13 4.18
CA TRP A 119 -1.30 -23.98 4.05
C TRP A 119 -1.63 -25.26 3.25
N ALA A 120 -0.68 -25.65 2.41
CA ALA A 120 -0.68 -26.90 1.67
C ALA A 120 0.75 -27.47 1.64
N PRO A 121 0.92 -28.80 1.55
CA PRO A 121 2.23 -29.41 1.46
C PRO A 121 2.86 -29.08 0.09
N PRO A 122 4.20 -28.92 0.01
CA PRO A 122 4.88 -28.54 -1.24
C PRO A 122 4.71 -29.57 -2.36
N GLU A 123 4.48 -30.83 -2.01
CA GLU A 123 4.25 -31.94 -2.94
C GLU A 123 2.77 -32.32 -3.08
N ALA A 124 1.85 -31.40 -2.77
CA ALA A 124 0.41 -31.63 -2.86
C ALA A 124 0.02 -32.17 -4.26
N GLY A 125 -0.50 -33.41 -4.28
CA GLY A 125 -0.98 -34.07 -5.50
C GLY A 125 -2.40 -33.64 -5.89
N SER A 126 -3.15 -34.54 -6.55
CA SER A 126 -4.54 -34.30 -6.98
C SER A 126 -5.58 -34.20 -5.84
N GLU A 127 -5.15 -34.13 -4.59
CA GLU A 127 -6.02 -33.87 -3.46
C GLU A 127 -6.44 -32.40 -3.47
N THR A 128 -7.70 -32.12 -3.09
CA THR A 128 -8.22 -30.74 -3.04
C THR A 128 -7.63 -30.02 -1.83
N TRP A 129 -6.42 -29.50 -1.97
CA TRP A 129 -5.82 -28.51 -1.08
C TRP A 129 -6.24 -27.10 -1.48
N PRO A 130 -6.33 -26.15 -0.55
CA PRO A 130 -6.27 -26.27 0.92
C PRO A 130 -7.50 -26.96 1.56
N LEU A 131 -7.41 -27.31 2.84
CA LEU A 131 -8.54 -27.79 3.66
C LEU A 131 -9.65 -26.73 3.73
N SER A 132 -10.90 -27.14 3.50
CA SER A 132 -12.01 -26.21 3.74
C SER A 132 -12.21 -25.97 5.24
N PRO A 133 -12.67 -24.77 5.68
CA PRO A 133 -12.88 -24.48 7.11
C PRO A 133 -13.77 -25.51 7.81
N ARG A 134 -14.79 -26.03 7.10
CA ARG A 134 -15.71 -27.04 7.66
C ARG A 134 -15.03 -28.38 7.92
N GLU A 135 -14.09 -28.78 7.08
CA GLU A 135 -13.34 -30.03 7.23
C GLU A 135 -12.31 -29.92 8.35
N LEU A 136 -11.65 -28.76 8.44
CA LEU A 136 -10.72 -28.44 9.52
C LEU A 136 -11.43 -28.50 10.88
N TYR A 137 -12.52 -27.73 11.07
CA TYR A 137 -13.20 -27.69 12.37
C TYR A 137 -13.77 -29.04 12.83
N ARG A 138 -14.21 -29.90 11.90
CA ARG A 138 -14.65 -31.28 12.25
C ARG A 138 -13.52 -32.13 12.83
N SER A 139 -12.29 -31.92 12.37
CA SER A 139 -11.11 -32.60 12.91
C SER A 139 -10.70 -32.00 14.25
N VAL A 140 -10.69 -30.67 14.34
CA VAL A 140 -10.33 -29.90 15.55
C VAL A 140 -11.22 -30.23 16.75
N GLU A 141 -12.52 -30.43 16.54
CA GLU A 141 -13.47 -30.80 17.61
C GLU A 141 -13.12 -32.11 18.34
N ARG A 142 -12.28 -32.96 17.74
CA ARG A 142 -11.87 -34.26 18.28
C ARG A 142 -10.52 -34.23 18.98
N LEU A 143 -9.79 -33.13 18.83
CA LEU A 143 -8.46 -32.97 19.39
C LEU A 143 -8.51 -32.32 20.77
N PRO A 144 -7.55 -32.62 21.66
CA PRO A 144 -7.48 -31.94 22.95
C PRO A 144 -7.00 -30.50 22.78
N ARG A 145 -7.18 -29.63 23.78
CA ARG A 145 -6.78 -28.21 23.68
C ARG A 145 -5.46 -27.85 24.37
N ASP A 146 -4.93 -28.74 25.19
CA ASP A 146 -3.70 -28.46 25.94
C ASP A 146 -2.50 -28.31 25.01
N ALA A 147 -1.58 -27.41 25.36
CA ALA A 147 -0.34 -27.20 24.62
C ALA A 147 0.57 -28.42 24.66
N ARG A 148 1.19 -28.73 23.53
CA ARG A 148 2.03 -29.91 23.33
C ARG A 148 3.15 -29.65 22.35
N THR A 149 4.21 -30.44 22.45
CA THR A 149 5.31 -30.41 21.48
C THR A 149 4.84 -30.87 20.09
N ALA A 150 5.57 -30.49 19.05
CA ALA A 150 5.25 -30.88 17.67
C ALA A 150 5.12 -32.40 17.49
N SER A 151 6.02 -33.18 18.11
CA SER A 151 6.00 -34.64 18.02
C SER A 151 4.80 -35.25 18.76
N GLU A 152 4.42 -34.72 19.92
CA GLU A 152 3.20 -35.15 20.63
C GLU A 152 1.93 -34.83 19.83
N TRP A 153 1.90 -33.68 19.14
CA TRP A 153 0.79 -33.35 18.24
C TRP A 153 0.67 -34.33 17.08
N SER A 154 1.79 -34.67 16.43
CA SER A 154 1.83 -35.67 15.37
C SER A 154 1.29 -37.03 15.85
N GLU A 155 1.75 -37.52 17.01
CA GLU A 155 1.28 -38.79 17.59
C GLU A 155 -0.23 -38.78 17.91
N ILE A 156 -0.75 -37.68 18.47
CA ILE A 156 -2.17 -37.57 18.84
C ILE A 156 -3.06 -37.48 17.61
N VAL A 157 -2.66 -36.70 16.62
CA VAL A 157 -3.39 -36.53 15.37
C VAL A 157 -3.44 -37.86 14.61
N GLU A 158 -2.36 -38.62 14.61
CA GLU A 158 -2.30 -39.98 14.03
C GLU A 158 -3.21 -40.96 14.80
N ALA A 159 -3.17 -40.94 16.13
CA ALA A 159 -3.95 -41.85 16.97
C ALA A 159 -5.46 -41.52 17.05
N THR A 160 -5.88 -40.33 16.62
CA THR A 160 -7.27 -39.88 16.75
C THR A 160 -8.11 -40.29 15.53
N ASP A 161 -9.09 -41.16 15.77
CA ASP A 161 -9.97 -41.69 14.73
C ASP A 161 -10.81 -40.60 14.03
N GLY A 162 -10.78 -40.66 12.69
CA GLY A 162 -11.58 -39.81 11.81
C GLY A 162 -11.13 -38.34 11.73
N VAL A 163 -9.93 -38.02 12.20
CA VAL A 163 -9.21 -36.80 11.79
C VAL A 163 -8.88 -36.88 10.30
N ASP A 164 -8.98 -35.76 9.59
CA ASP A 164 -8.63 -35.65 8.17
C ASP A 164 -7.15 -35.98 7.94
N THR A 165 -6.83 -36.76 6.90
CA THR A 165 -5.44 -37.15 6.57
C THR A 165 -4.54 -35.95 6.30
N ARG A 166 -5.10 -34.86 5.79
CA ARG A 166 -4.38 -33.61 5.52
C ARG A 166 -3.92 -32.91 6.81
N LEU A 167 -4.70 -33.00 7.89
CA LEU A 167 -4.26 -32.52 9.20
C LEU A 167 -3.13 -33.38 9.77
N ARG A 168 -3.13 -34.68 9.50
CA ARG A 168 -2.01 -35.58 9.86
C ARG A 168 -0.73 -35.20 9.14
N GLN A 169 -0.83 -35.02 7.82
CA GLN A 169 0.30 -34.60 6.98
C GLN A 169 0.88 -33.25 7.43
N PHE A 170 0.02 -32.30 7.84
CA PHE A 170 0.48 -31.04 8.40
C PHE A 170 1.19 -31.23 9.75
N ALA A 171 0.64 -32.01 10.68
CA ALA A 171 1.24 -32.25 11.98
C ALA A 171 2.61 -32.98 11.86
N GLU A 172 2.72 -33.92 10.93
CA GLU A 172 4.00 -34.56 10.56
C GLU A 172 4.99 -33.52 10.02
N TRP A 173 4.56 -32.66 9.08
CA TRP A 173 5.42 -31.60 8.53
C TRP A 173 5.93 -30.63 9.61
N VAL A 174 5.09 -30.25 10.58
CA VAL A 174 5.50 -29.43 11.73
C VAL A 174 6.53 -30.18 12.59
N SER A 175 6.33 -31.48 12.84
CA SER A 175 7.28 -32.29 13.63
C SER A 175 8.61 -32.52 12.91
N ASP A 176 8.61 -32.57 11.58
CA ASP A 176 9.80 -32.80 10.75
C ASP A 176 10.53 -31.50 10.38
N ALA A 177 9.98 -30.34 10.78
CA ALA A 177 10.56 -29.05 10.46
C ALA A 177 12.00 -28.91 11.03
N PRO A 178 12.97 -28.49 10.20
CA PRO A 178 14.34 -28.31 10.66
C PRO A 178 14.45 -27.13 11.62
N ASN A 179 15.51 -27.13 12.43
CA ASN A 179 15.93 -25.93 13.14
C ASN A 179 16.24 -24.79 12.16
N PRO A 180 16.02 -23.53 12.57
CA PRO A 180 16.20 -22.38 11.69
C PRO A 180 17.70 -22.10 11.48
N GLU A 181 18.12 -22.31 10.25
CA GLU A 181 19.39 -21.93 9.66
C GLU A 181 19.09 -21.12 8.40
N PRO A 182 19.98 -20.26 7.91
CA PRO A 182 19.70 -19.42 6.74
C PRO A 182 19.17 -20.20 5.52
N GLU A 183 19.75 -21.37 5.24
CA GLU A 183 19.31 -22.24 4.14
C GLU A 183 17.95 -22.89 4.42
N SER A 184 17.70 -23.38 5.65
CA SER A 184 16.42 -24.03 5.98
C SER A 184 15.27 -23.02 6.06
N ILE A 185 15.52 -21.78 6.49
CA ILE A 185 14.55 -20.68 6.46
C ILE A 185 14.12 -20.40 5.03
N ALA A 186 15.08 -20.25 4.10
CA ALA A 186 14.75 -19.98 2.72
C ALA A 186 14.00 -21.15 2.09
N SER A 187 14.49 -22.39 2.22
CA SER A 187 13.82 -23.54 1.60
C SER A 187 12.41 -23.75 2.15
N LEU A 188 12.25 -23.80 3.48
CA LEU A 188 10.95 -24.09 4.09
C LEU A 188 9.92 -23.00 3.80
N LEU A 189 10.30 -21.72 3.91
CA LEU A 189 9.36 -20.64 3.68
C LEU A 189 9.09 -20.40 2.18
N ASP A 190 10.08 -20.58 1.30
CA ASP A 190 9.83 -20.52 -0.15
C ASP A 190 8.85 -21.64 -0.55
N ASP A 191 9.03 -22.86 -0.05
CA ASP A 191 8.13 -24.00 -0.31
C ASP A 191 6.68 -23.69 0.14
N VAL A 192 6.49 -23.06 1.30
CA VAL A 192 5.16 -22.63 1.77
C VAL A 192 4.56 -21.56 0.86
N VAL A 193 5.35 -20.60 0.38
CA VAL A 193 4.87 -19.54 -0.52
C VAL A 193 4.52 -20.09 -1.90
N GLU A 194 5.31 -21.02 -2.43
CA GLU A 194 5.02 -21.72 -3.69
C GLU A 194 3.72 -22.53 -3.57
N ALA A 195 3.57 -23.32 -2.51
CA ALA A 195 2.35 -24.09 -2.27
C ALA A 195 1.11 -23.18 -2.15
N TYR A 196 1.22 -22.01 -1.50
CA TYR A 196 0.12 -21.04 -1.47
C TYR A 196 -0.20 -20.49 -2.87
N ALA A 197 0.81 -20.18 -3.68
CA ALA A 197 0.61 -19.69 -5.03
C ALA A 197 -0.10 -20.72 -5.92
N GLU A 198 0.21 -22.00 -5.74
CA GLU A 198 -0.36 -23.11 -6.50
C GLU A 198 -1.76 -23.52 -6.03
N HIS A 199 -2.03 -23.50 -4.71
CA HIS A 199 -3.26 -24.04 -4.14
C HIS A 199 -4.15 -22.99 -3.45
N GLY A 200 -3.56 -22.04 -2.70
CA GLY A 200 -4.31 -21.01 -1.98
C GLY A 200 -4.85 -19.90 -2.88
N LEU A 201 -4.07 -19.47 -3.89
CA LEU A 201 -4.47 -18.39 -4.80
C LEU A 201 -5.68 -18.79 -5.68
N PRO A 202 -5.76 -20.02 -6.25
CA PRO A 202 -6.96 -20.48 -6.95
C PRO A 202 -8.22 -20.48 -6.08
N GLU A 203 -8.14 -20.86 -4.81
CA GLU A 203 -9.29 -20.82 -3.90
C GLU A 203 -9.73 -19.38 -3.61
N THR A 204 -8.77 -18.46 -3.40
CA THR A 204 -9.07 -17.02 -3.27
C THR A 204 -9.83 -16.52 -4.49
N LYS A 205 -9.35 -16.86 -5.69
CA LYS A 205 -10.01 -16.51 -6.95
C LYS A 205 -11.41 -17.11 -7.10
N ALA A 206 -11.63 -18.32 -6.60
CA ALA A 206 -12.92 -19.00 -6.69
C ALA A 206 -14.01 -18.33 -5.85
N VAL A 207 -13.64 -17.66 -4.76
CA VAL A 207 -14.58 -16.98 -3.84
C VAL A 207 -14.60 -15.46 -3.99
N ASP A 208 -13.66 -14.88 -4.74
CA ASP A 208 -13.57 -13.44 -4.97
C ASP A 208 -14.77 -12.88 -5.75
N SER A 209 -14.95 -11.58 -5.62
CA SER A 209 -15.82 -10.80 -6.49
C SER A 209 -15.36 -10.86 -7.96
N PRO A 210 -16.25 -10.54 -8.93
CA PRO A 210 -15.86 -10.41 -10.34
C PRO A 210 -14.74 -9.39 -10.62
N ALA A 211 -14.42 -8.51 -9.66
CA ALA A 211 -13.35 -7.54 -9.77
C ALA A 211 -11.95 -8.11 -9.43
N LEU A 212 -11.88 -9.33 -8.88
CA LEU A 212 -10.65 -10.06 -8.56
C LEU A 212 -9.68 -9.29 -7.63
N LEU A 213 -10.21 -8.43 -6.76
CA LEU A 213 -9.37 -7.55 -5.92
C LEU A 213 -8.55 -8.33 -4.88
N GLU A 214 -9.15 -9.33 -4.24
CA GLU A 214 -8.45 -10.17 -3.26
C GLU A 214 -7.42 -11.05 -3.96
N THR A 215 -7.75 -11.55 -5.14
CA THR A 215 -6.87 -12.37 -5.98
C THR A 215 -5.63 -11.58 -6.40
N GLU A 216 -5.81 -10.35 -6.90
CA GLU A 216 -4.69 -9.49 -7.30
C GLU A 216 -3.83 -9.10 -6.08
N LEU A 217 -4.45 -8.81 -4.93
CA LEU A 217 -3.74 -8.52 -3.69
C LEU A 217 -2.88 -9.71 -3.24
N ASP A 218 -3.44 -10.91 -3.22
CA ASP A 218 -2.73 -12.12 -2.82
C ASP A 218 -1.63 -12.50 -3.82
N ALA A 219 -1.88 -12.35 -5.14
CA ALA A 219 -0.86 -12.60 -6.16
C ALA A 219 0.34 -11.65 -6.01
N ARG A 220 0.10 -10.36 -5.75
CA ARG A 220 1.14 -9.38 -5.44
C ARG A 220 1.88 -9.74 -4.15
N ALA A 221 1.13 -10.17 -3.14
CA ALA A 221 1.70 -10.56 -1.85
C ALA A 221 2.61 -11.78 -1.96
N VAL A 222 2.27 -12.79 -2.77
CA VAL A 222 3.16 -13.94 -3.05
C VAL A 222 4.52 -13.46 -3.57
N VAL A 223 4.54 -12.60 -4.61
CA VAL A 223 5.81 -12.09 -5.18
C VAL A 223 6.62 -11.31 -4.15
N ARG A 224 5.94 -10.51 -3.32
CA ARG A 224 6.59 -9.70 -2.30
C ARG A 224 7.12 -10.55 -1.14
N VAL A 225 6.38 -11.57 -0.71
CA VAL A 225 6.78 -12.49 0.34
C VAL A 225 7.96 -13.36 -0.10
N ARG A 226 8.03 -13.83 -1.36
CA ARG A 226 9.25 -14.48 -1.91
C ARG A 226 10.49 -13.60 -1.75
N THR A 227 10.35 -12.31 -2.08
CA THR A 227 11.44 -11.34 -1.91
C THR A 227 11.79 -11.14 -0.44
N LEU A 228 10.78 -11.12 0.44
CA LEU A 228 10.97 -11.01 1.89
C LEU A 228 11.72 -12.22 2.44
N VAL A 229 11.38 -13.45 2.06
CA VAL A 229 12.05 -14.69 2.51
C VAL A 229 13.53 -14.66 2.14
N GLN A 230 13.86 -14.23 0.93
CA GLN A 230 15.26 -14.08 0.51
C GLN A 230 16.02 -13.02 1.32
N GLN A 231 15.37 -11.89 1.65
CA GLN A 231 15.95 -10.87 2.53
C GLN A 231 16.08 -11.36 3.98
N LEU A 232 15.11 -12.14 4.44
CA LEU A 232 15.08 -12.72 5.77
C LEU A 232 16.25 -13.68 5.95
N ARG A 233 16.52 -14.56 4.98
CA ARG A 233 17.72 -15.42 4.98
C ARG A 233 19.00 -14.61 5.20
N LEU A 234 19.22 -13.59 4.37
CA LEU A 234 20.45 -12.80 4.41
C LEU A 234 20.60 -12.07 5.75
N LYS A 235 19.54 -11.40 6.21
CA LYS A 235 19.58 -10.66 7.47
C LYS A 235 19.68 -11.59 8.68
N PHE A 236 19.06 -12.77 8.64
CA PHE A 236 19.16 -13.74 9.72
C PHE A 236 20.59 -14.26 9.82
N ALA A 237 21.24 -14.57 8.69
CA ALA A 237 22.64 -14.96 8.65
C ALA A 237 23.55 -13.89 9.28
N ASP A 238 23.41 -12.63 8.83
CA ASP A 238 24.18 -11.50 9.38
C ASP A 238 23.99 -11.37 10.91
N ARG A 239 22.73 -11.43 11.38
CA ARG A 239 22.39 -11.27 12.80
C ARG A 239 22.85 -12.43 13.65
N LEU A 240 22.87 -13.64 13.10
CA LEU A 240 23.37 -14.85 13.75
C LEU A 240 24.90 -14.77 13.91
N GLU A 241 25.62 -14.30 12.89
CA GLU A 241 27.07 -14.05 12.96
C GLU A 241 27.41 -12.98 14.01
N GLU A 242 26.59 -11.93 14.12
CA GLU A 242 26.72 -10.87 15.13
C GLU A 242 26.31 -11.33 16.55
N GLY A 243 25.66 -12.50 16.68
CA GLY A 243 25.16 -13.02 17.96
C GLY A 243 23.99 -12.23 18.53
N THR A 244 23.21 -11.54 17.67
CA THR A 244 22.08 -10.69 18.08
C THR A 244 20.72 -11.37 17.99
N VAL A 245 20.66 -12.55 17.37
CA VAL A 245 19.50 -13.46 17.32
C VAL A 245 19.93 -14.88 17.68
N ALA A 246 19.00 -15.70 18.17
CA ALA A 246 19.23 -17.12 18.39
C ALA A 246 18.75 -17.95 17.19
N ARG A 247 19.09 -19.25 17.18
CA ARG A 247 18.55 -20.23 16.24
C ARG A 247 17.13 -20.63 16.67
N SER A 248 16.19 -19.70 16.62
CA SER A 248 14.79 -19.91 16.99
C SER A 248 13.85 -19.38 15.90
N TRP A 249 12.75 -20.10 15.64
CA TRP A 249 11.74 -19.64 14.67
C TRP A 249 11.00 -18.39 15.18
N GLY A 250 11.02 -18.14 16.50
CA GLY A 250 10.57 -16.89 17.11
C GLY A 250 11.39 -15.68 16.64
N ASP A 251 12.72 -15.77 16.67
CA ASP A 251 13.58 -14.70 16.16
C ASP A 251 13.40 -14.49 14.63
N VAL A 252 13.14 -15.58 13.89
CA VAL A 252 12.81 -15.51 12.46
C VAL A 252 11.50 -14.74 12.25
N ALA A 253 10.46 -15.01 13.04
CA ALA A 253 9.18 -14.30 12.98
C ALA A 253 9.33 -12.80 13.30
N GLU A 254 10.08 -12.46 14.36
CA GLU A 254 10.35 -11.07 14.72
C GLU A 254 11.09 -10.32 13.59
N LEU A 255 12.12 -10.95 13.04
CA LEU A 255 12.89 -10.36 11.95
C LEU A 255 12.07 -10.23 10.66
N ALA A 256 11.21 -11.21 10.36
CA ALA A 256 10.27 -11.13 9.25
C ALA A 256 9.32 -9.92 9.42
N GLY A 257 8.81 -9.66 10.63
CA GLY A 257 8.02 -8.48 10.96
C GLY A 257 8.78 -7.16 10.73
N VAL A 258 10.04 -7.10 11.13
CA VAL A 258 10.90 -5.93 10.89
C VAL A 258 11.14 -5.71 9.40
N ILE A 259 11.35 -6.76 8.60
CA ILE A 259 11.57 -6.64 7.16
C ILE A 259 10.26 -6.28 6.43
N ALA A 260 9.15 -6.90 6.80
CA ALA A 260 7.84 -6.65 6.20
C ALA A 260 7.38 -5.20 6.35
N THR A 261 7.81 -4.54 7.43
CA THR A 261 7.50 -3.13 7.72
C THR A 261 8.49 -2.15 7.07
N GLN A 262 9.62 -2.62 6.54
CA GLN A 262 10.56 -1.79 5.79
C GLN A 262 10.02 -1.56 4.36
N ARG A 263 9.81 -0.27 4.05
CA ARG A 263 9.11 0.22 2.85
C ARG A 263 10.07 0.71 1.75
N PRO A 264 10.43 -0.11 0.76
CA PRO A 264 10.96 0.37 -0.52
C PRO A 264 9.83 0.41 -1.57
N GLY A 265 9.33 1.60 -1.89
CA GLY A 265 8.33 1.80 -2.95
C GLY A 265 8.90 1.46 -4.33
N ARG A 266 8.19 0.66 -5.11
CA ARG A 266 8.52 0.38 -6.52
C ARG A 266 7.25 0.11 -7.31
N ARG A 267 7.19 0.68 -8.52
CA ARG A 267 6.17 0.44 -9.57
C ARG A 267 5.90 -1.06 -9.76
N GLU A 268 4.65 -1.48 -9.60
CA GLU A 268 4.32 -2.91 -9.59
C GLU A 268 3.87 -3.46 -10.96
N HIS A 269 3.36 -2.62 -11.87
CA HIS A 269 2.91 -3.09 -13.19
C HIS A 269 3.28 -2.14 -14.34
N SER A 270 3.67 -2.73 -15.48
CA SER A 270 3.99 -2.03 -16.74
C SER A 270 2.86 -2.22 -17.76
N ASN A 271 1.62 -1.82 -17.41
CA ASN A 271 0.51 -1.83 -18.36
C ASN A 271 0.32 -0.44 -18.98
N ALA A 272 0.68 -0.29 -20.26
CA ALA A 272 0.59 0.97 -20.98
C ALA A 272 -0.86 1.49 -21.22
N ARG A 273 -1.88 0.76 -20.78
CA ARG A 273 -3.31 1.11 -20.89
C ARG A 273 -3.99 1.47 -19.57
N ALA A 274 -3.28 1.38 -18.45
CA ALA A 274 -3.82 1.73 -17.14
C ALA A 274 -3.50 3.18 -16.76
N LEU A 275 -4.33 3.79 -15.91
CA LEU A 275 -4.07 5.08 -15.30
C LEU A 275 -3.17 4.91 -14.09
N ASP A 276 -2.02 5.58 -14.06
CA ASP A 276 -1.14 5.60 -12.88
C ASP A 276 -1.75 6.51 -11.79
N VAL A 277 -1.98 5.96 -10.59
CA VAL A 277 -2.38 6.70 -9.40
C VAL A 277 -1.26 6.59 -8.36
N LEU A 278 -0.65 7.73 -8.00
CA LEU A 278 0.64 7.82 -7.31
C LEU A 278 0.48 8.46 -5.92
N GLU A 279 1.26 7.99 -4.95
CA GLU A 279 1.59 8.83 -3.79
C GLU A 279 2.62 9.89 -4.21
N ALA A 280 2.52 11.07 -3.63
CA ALA A 280 3.39 12.21 -3.93
C ALA A 280 4.89 11.91 -3.80
N ASN A 281 5.25 10.97 -2.92
CA ASN A 281 6.62 10.51 -2.74
C ASN A 281 7.21 9.82 -3.98
N ASP A 282 6.37 9.24 -4.82
CA ASP A 282 6.78 8.39 -5.93
C ASP A 282 6.75 9.11 -7.29
N VAL A 283 6.39 10.40 -7.28
CA VAL A 283 6.30 11.26 -8.46
C VAL A 283 7.65 11.88 -8.85
N TRP A 284 8.63 11.85 -7.95
CA TRP A 284 9.94 12.46 -8.16
C TRP A 284 10.63 11.93 -9.43
N ALA A 285 11.16 12.86 -10.23
CA ALA A 285 11.83 12.62 -11.50
C ALA A 285 10.96 12.00 -12.62
N LEU A 286 9.63 11.99 -12.46
CA LEU A 286 8.71 11.70 -13.57
C LEU A 286 8.44 12.96 -14.40
N ASP A 287 8.17 12.77 -15.68
CA ASP A 287 7.70 13.80 -16.62
C ASP A 287 6.39 13.30 -17.22
N ILE A 288 5.28 13.85 -16.74
CA ILE A 288 3.91 13.43 -17.02
C ILE A 288 3.17 14.64 -17.59
N PRO A 289 2.63 14.60 -18.81
CA PRO A 289 1.97 15.75 -19.42
C PRO A 289 0.81 16.34 -18.58
N TYR A 290 -0.05 15.49 -18.03
CA TYR A 290 -1.22 15.91 -17.24
C TYR A 290 -1.18 15.32 -15.84
N VAL A 291 -1.04 16.18 -14.82
CA VAL A 291 -1.02 15.77 -13.41
C VAL A 291 -2.27 16.27 -12.71
N ILE A 292 -3.03 15.36 -12.10
CA ILE A 292 -4.23 15.68 -11.32
C ILE A 292 -3.92 15.38 -9.86
N THR A 293 -3.74 16.40 -9.03
CA THR A 293 -3.46 16.22 -7.60
C THR A 293 -4.70 16.42 -6.74
N LEU A 294 -4.95 15.52 -5.79
CA LEU A 294 -6.14 15.55 -4.91
C LEU A 294 -5.75 15.75 -3.45
N GLY A 295 -6.74 16.13 -2.63
CA GLY A 295 -6.57 16.22 -1.19
C GLY A 295 -5.76 17.44 -0.76
N LEU A 296 -5.86 18.55 -1.49
CA LEU A 296 -5.23 19.82 -1.13
C LEU A 296 -6.07 20.55 -0.07
N THR A 297 -6.21 19.90 1.08
CA THR A 297 -6.86 20.40 2.29
C THR A 297 -5.86 20.52 3.43
N ASP A 298 -6.14 21.42 4.38
CA ASP A 298 -5.24 21.73 5.52
C ASP A 298 -4.95 20.51 6.42
N ASP A 299 -5.86 19.53 6.46
CA ASP A 299 -5.74 18.32 7.25
C ASP A 299 -5.03 17.15 6.52
N GLN A 300 -4.89 17.24 5.19
CA GLN A 300 -4.34 16.15 4.37
C GLN A 300 -2.96 16.47 3.79
N TRP A 301 -2.74 17.71 3.36
CA TRP A 301 -1.48 18.11 2.74
C TRP A 301 -1.17 19.58 3.03
N PRO A 302 -0.14 19.88 3.86
CA PRO A 302 0.73 18.96 4.60
C PRO A 302 0.01 18.23 5.74
N GLN A 303 0.57 17.10 6.22
CA GLN A 303 -0.03 16.44 7.39
C GLN A 303 0.42 17.21 8.63
N PRO A 304 -0.49 17.38 9.60
CA PRO A 304 -0.13 17.91 10.90
C PRO A 304 0.98 17.04 11.53
N PRO A 305 2.09 17.64 11.98
CA PRO A 305 3.18 16.89 12.56
C PRO A 305 2.75 16.22 13.87
N GLN A 306 2.67 14.89 13.89
CA GLN A 306 2.44 14.11 15.09
C GLN A 306 3.70 14.13 15.97
N SER A 307 3.68 14.91 17.04
CA SER A 307 4.80 14.96 17.99
C SER A 307 4.30 15.15 19.40
N LEU A 308 4.96 14.47 20.34
CA LEU A 308 4.77 14.67 21.78
C LEU A 308 5.37 16.00 22.27
N ILE A 309 6.14 16.69 21.42
CA ILE A 309 6.76 17.98 21.75
C ILE A 309 5.78 19.12 21.45
N PRO A 310 5.54 20.04 22.41
CA PRO A 310 4.64 21.17 22.22
C PRO A 310 4.99 22.03 21.00
N PRO A 311 3.99 22.54 20.27
CA PRO A 311 4.18 23.38 19.08
C PRO A 311 5.15 24.55 19.30
N GLU A 312 5.05 25.24 20.43
CA GLU A 312 5.85 26.42 20.77
C GLU A 312 7.34 26.07 20.89
N PHE A 313 7.64 24.90 21.45
CA PHE A 313 9.01 24.41 21.58
C PHE A 313 9.57 23.95 20.24
N ARG A 314 8.75 23.29 19.40
CA ARG A 314 9.16 22.93 18.03
C ARG A 314 9.49 24.17 17.22
N GLU A 315 8.68 25.21 17.35
CA GLU A 315 8.87 26.48 16.65
C GLU A 315 10.16 27.19 17.11
N ALA A 316 10.46 27.18 18.41
CA ALA A 316 11.73 27.70 18.94
C ALA A 316 12.96 26.94 18.40
N VAL A 317 12.88 25.60 18.29
CA VAL A 317 13.94 24.76 17.69
C VAL A 317 14.12 25.05 16.19
N LEU A 318 13.01 25.22 15.46
CA LEU A 318 13.02 25.53 14.03
C LEU A 318 13.57 26.93 13.74
N ARG A 319 13.16 27.95 14.51
CA ARG A 319 13.71 29.31 14.45
C ARG A 319 15.17 29.38 14.89
N GLY A 320 15.59 28.44 15.75
CA GLY A 320 16.91 28.45 16.37
C GLY A 320 17.02 29.53 17.45
N ASP A 321 15.96 29.70 18.25
CA ASP A 321 15.96 30.69 19.34
C ASP A 321 16.73 30.16 20.57
N GLU A 322 17.60 31.01 21.14
CA GLU A 322 18.31 30.80 22.42
C GLU A 322 19.01 29.43 22.58
N ARG A 323 18.71 28.68 23.65
CA ARG A 323 19.33 27.40 24.02
C ARG A 323 18.93 26.25 23.09
N ALA A 324 18.01 26.47 22.14
CA ALA A 324 17.52 25.44 21.22
C ALA A 324 18.38 25.31 19.94
N GLU A 325 19.36 26.20 19.73
CA GLU A 325 20.28 26.15 18.57
C GLU A 325 21.04 24.82 18.45
N VAL A 326 21.36 24.18 19.59
CA VAL A 326 22.08 22.89 19.67
C VAL A 326 21.21 21.68 19.31
N LEU A 327 19.89 21.85 19.26
CA LEU A 327 18.96 20.77 18.92
C LEU A 327 18.76 20.70 17.41
N ALA A 328 18.85 19.50 16.86
CA ALA A 328 18.52 19.25 15.46
C ALA A 328 16.98 19.18 15.32
N PRO A 329 16.37 19.93 14.39
CA PRO A 329 14.95 19.79 14.12
C PRO A 329 14.67 18.39 13.56
N GLN A 330 13.61 17.74 14.03
CA GLN A 330 13.11 16.53 13.37
C GLN A 330 12.52 16.92 11.99
N PRO A 331 12.82 16.17 10.92
CA PRO A 331 12.31 16.47 9.58
C PRO A 331 10.78 16.61 9.51
N VAL A 332 10.06 15.83 10.33
CA VAL A 332 8.60 15.86 10.44
C VAL A 332 8.08 17.19 10.97
N TRP A 333 8.84 17.90 11.82
CA TRP A 333 8.39 19.17 12.41
C TRP A 333 8.42 20.34 11.43
N ALA A 334 9.28 20.27 10.41
CA ALA A 334 9.46 21.38 9.48
C ALA A 334 8.43 21.37 8.33
N GLY A 335 7.60 20.32 8.19
CA GLY A 335 6.69 20.15 7.05
C GLY A 335 7.39 20.06 5.69
N GLY A 336 8.73 20.13 5.67
CA GLY A 336 9.54 20.30 4.46
C GLY A 336 9.37 19.16 3.48
N ARG A 337 9.23 17.92 3.97
CA ARG A 337 8.99 16.76 3.09
C ARG A 337 7.67 16.86 2.33
N ASP A 338 6.59 17.27 2.98
CA ASP A 338 5.29 17.40 2.32
C ASP A 338 5.29 18.56 1.33
N ARG A 339 6.00 19.64 1.63
CA ARG A 339 6.24 20.74 0.70
C ARG A 339 7.08 20.31 -0.50
N ASP A 340 8.16 19.56 -0.28
CA ASP A 340 9.05 19.07 -1.34
C ASP A 340 8.28 18.09 -2.25
N GLN A 341 7.49 17.19 -1.68
CA GLN A 341 6.59 16.29 -2.42
C GLN A 341 5.56 17.06 -3.25
N PHE A 342 5.02 18.15 -2.72
CA PHE A 342 4.11 19.02 -3.47
C PHE A 342 4.83 19.70 -4.64
N LEU A 343 6.04 20.25 -4.40
CA LEU A 343 6.87 20.84 -5.45
C LEU A 343 7.24 19.82 -6.54
N ASP A 344 7.59 18.61 -6.16
CA ASP A 344 7.89 17.52 -7.08
C ASP A 344 6.66 17.12 -7.91
N THR A 345 5.48 17.12 -7.29
CA THR A 345 4.20 16.91 -7.98
C THR A 345 3.97 17.99 -9.04
N LEU A 346 4.15 19.27 -8.69
CA LEU A 346 4.01 20.37 -9.65
C LEU A 346 5.04 20.28 -10.79
N ARG A 347 6.30 19.98 -10.47
CA ARG A 347 7.40 19.89 -11.44
C ARG A 347 7.31 18.70 -12.37
N SER A 348 6.60 17.65 -11.96
CA SER A 348 6.39 16.49 -12.83
C SER A 348 5.44 16.76 -13.98
N ALA A 349 4.67 17.86 -13.93
CA ALA A 349 3.69 18.19 -14.94
C ALA A 349 4.32 18.87 -16.17
N GLY A 350 4.19 18.24 -17.33
CA GLY A 350 4.73 18.77 -18.60
C GLY A 350 3.78 19.72 -19.36
N ARG A 351 2.47 19.70 -19.09
CA ARG A 351 1.47 20.55 -19.79
C ARG A 351 0.45 21.22 -18.89
N CYS A 352 -0.07 20.53 -17.88
CA CYS A 352 -1.12 21.08 -17.03
C CYS A 352 -1.14 20.40 -15.67
N VAL A 353 -1.34 21.19 -14.62
CA VAL A 353 -1.62 20.72 -13.27
C VAL A 353 -3.08 21.02 -12.92
N ILE A 354 -3.80 19.99 -12.50
CA ILE A 354 -5.14 20.14 -11.94
C ILE A 354 -5.06 19.92 -10.44
N LEU A 355 -5.27 21.00 -9.69
CA LEU A 355 -5.34 21.02 -8.24
C LEU A 355 -6.78 20.73 -7.81
N SER A 356 -6.96 19.75 -6.94
CA SER A 356 -8.28 19.40 -6.43
C SER A 356 -8.29 19.34 -4.92
N ARG A 357 -9.41 19.78 -4.34
CA ARG A 357 -9.70 19.65 -2.91
C ARG A 357 -11.19 19.48 -2.66
N HIS A 358 -11.53 18.89 -1.52
CA HIS A 358 -12.89 18.88 -1.01
C HIS A 358 -13.09 19.94 0.08
N THR A 359 -14.34 20.35 0.29
CA THR A 359 -14.68 21.36 1.32
C THR A 359 -15.31 20.76 2.57
N ARG A 360 -15.67 19.47 2.56
CA ARG A 360 -16.29 18.81 3.72
C ARG A 360 -15.79 17.39 3.97
N THR A 361 -15.67 17.03 5.24
CA THR A 361 -15.37 15.67 5.70
C THR A 361 -16.56 14.73 5.45
N ALA A 362 -16.36 13.43 5.67
CA ALA A 362 -17.45 12.44 5.65
C ALA A 362 -18.52 12.70 6.73
N GLU A 363 -18.12 13.34 7.83
CA GLU A 363 -18.97 13.70 8.98
C GLU A 363 -19.74 15.02 8.73
N GLY A 364 -19.37 15.75 7.68
CA GLY A 364 -20.04 16.98 7.24
C GLY A 364 -19.38 18.26 7.73
N ASP A 365 -18.25 18.17 8.43
CA ASP A 365 -17.49 19.32 8.91
C ASP A 365 -16.80 20.04 7.75
N ASP A 366 -16.71 21.37 7.83
CA ASP A 366 -16.03 22.17 6.83
C ASP A 366 -14.50 21.97 6.93
N VAL A 367 -13.87 21.82 5.77
CA VAL A 367 -12.44 21.59 5.63
C VAL A 367 -11.77 22.78 4.93
N PRO A 368 -10.81 23.47 5.58
CA PRO A 368 -10.07 24.56 4.96
C PRO A 368 -9.18 24.09 3.78
N PRO A 369 -8.91 24.97 2.81
CA PRO A 369 -7.92 24.69 1.76
C PRO A 369 -6.53 24.49 2.36
N SER A 370 -5.70 23.69 1.67
CA SER A 370 -4.29 23.55 2.02
C SER A 370 -3.56 24.90 2.01
N PRO A 371 -2.69 25.20 3.00
CA PRO A 371 -1.85 26.40 2.97
C PRO A 371 -0.85 26.41 1.79
N LEU A 372 -0.59 25.27 1.15
CA LEU A 372 0.26 25.20 -0.04
C LEU A 372 -0.36 25.91 -1.24
N LEU A 373 -1.69 26.07 -1.25
CA LEU A 373 -2.42 26.78 -2.30
C LEU A 373 -2.24 28.30 -2.22
N ASP A 374 -1.91 28.86 -1.05
CA ASP A 374 -1.76 30.32 -0.85
C ASP A 374 -0.61 30.92 -1.69
N HIS A 375 0.29 30.06 -2.18
CA HIS A 375 1.43 30.45 -3.00
C HIS A 375 1.18 30.30 -4.51
N LEU A 376 0.00 29.81 -4.91
CA LEU A 376 -0.39 29.59 -6.29
C LEU A 376 -1.56 30.51 -6.66
N ASP A 377 -1.66 30.88 -7.93
CA ASP A 377 -2.80 31.62 -8.48
C ASP A 377 -3.49 30.77 -9.56
N PRO A 378 -4.16 29.66 -9.18
CA PRO A 378 -4.76 28.74 -10.14
C PRO A 378 -6.06 29.30 -10.74
N GLU A 379 -6.30 29.01 -12.02
CA GLU A 379 -7.58 29.33 -12.64
C GLU A 379 -8.68 28.41 -12.07
N ARG A 380 -9.71 28.99 -11.47
CA ARG A 380 -10.71 28.21 -10.72
C ARG A 380 -11.89 27.79 -11.59
N VAL A 381 -12.14 26.50 -11.64
CA VAL A 381 -13.30 25.93 -12.32
C VAL A 381 -14.59 26.32 -11.60
N THR A 382 -15.54 26.86 -12.37
CA THR A 382 -16.87 27.22 -11.86
C THR A 382 -17.66 25.98 -11.41
N GLU A 383 -18.56 26.17 -10.43
CA GLU A 383 -19.44 25.08 -9.95
C GLU A 383 -20.32 24.51 -11.07
N GLU A 384 -20.74 25.34 -12.04
CA GLU A 384 -21.51 24.89 -13.20
C GLU A 384 -20.68 24.02 -14.14
N ALA A 385 -19.42 24.40 -14.43
CA ALA A 385 -18.50 23.59 -15.22
C ALA A 385 -18.18 22.25 -14.51
N ARG A 386 -17.95 22.26 -13.19
CA ARG A 386 -17.78 21.04 -12.40
C ARG A 386 -18.99 20.11 -12.49
N ARG A 387 -20.21 20.63 -12.34
CA ARG A 387 -21.45 19.83 -12.44
C ARG A 387 -21.63 19.22 -13.83
N ARG A 388 -21.28 19.95 -14.89
CA ARG A 388 -21.30 19.41 -16.26
C ARG A 388 -20.29 18.29 -16.44
N LEU A 389 -19.05 18.48 -15.98
CA LEU A 389 -17.98 17.48 -16.03
C LEU A 389 -18.41 16.14 -15.42
N VAL A 390 -19.09 16.14 -14.27
CA VAL A 390 -19.56 14.91 -13.62
C VAL A 390 -20.96 14.47 -14.06
N GLY A 391 -21.63 15.25 -14.91
CA GLY A 391 -23.01 15.04 -15.37
C GLY A 391 -23.15 13.96 -16.44
N THR A 392 -24.30 13.93 -17.12
CA THR A 392 -24.56 13.03 -18.26
C THR A 392 -24.00 13.58 -19.56
N GLU A 393 -24.14 14.89 -19.79
CA GLU A 393 -23.53 15.63 -20.89
C GLU A 393 -22.17 16.14 -20.43
N ARG A 394 -21.22 15.20 -20.34
CA ARG A 394 -19.88 15.45 -19.81
C ARG A 394 -19.11 16.34 -20.76
N ASP A 395 -18.51 17.37 -20.20
CA ASP A 395 -17.60 18.24 -20.92
C ASP A 395 -16.45 18.65 -20.01
N LEU A 396 -15.27 18.77 -20.61
CA LEU A 396 -14.08 19.22 -19.91
C LEU A 396 -14.26 20.71 -19.57
N PRO A 397 -13.90 21.19 -18.36
CA PRO A 397 -14.02 22.61 -18.05
C PRO A 397 -13.22 23.48 -19.04
N PRO A 398 -13.74 24.65 -19.46
CA PRO A 398 -13.03 25.55 -20.38
C PRO A 398 -11.59 25.87 -19.95
N GLU A 399 -11.38 25.99 -18.64
CA GLU A 399 -10.11 26.25 -17.98
C GLU A 399 -9.09 25.12 -18.24
N VAL A 400 -9.56 23.89 -18.52
CA VAL A 400 -8.69 22.75 -18.88
C VAL A 400 -8.64 22.56 -20.41
N GLN A 401 -9.73 22.85 -21.13
CA GLN A 401 -9.81 22.69 -22.58
C GLN A 401 -8.72 23.46 -23.32
N GLY A 402 -8.40 24.68 -22.87
CA GLY A 402 -7.38 25.53 -23.49
C GLY A 402 -5.97 24.93 -23.55
N PHE A 403 -5.72 23.85 -22.81
CA PHE A 403 -4.40 23.23 -22.66
C PHE A 403 -4.34 21.79 -23.18
N VAL A 404 -5.42 21.31 -23.82
CA VAL A 404 -5.45 20.05 -24.56
C VAL A 404 -5.13 20.37 -26.02
N LYS A 405 -3.91 20.05 -26.49
CA LYS A 405 -3.59 20.19 -27.92
C LYS A 405 -4.48 19.26 -28.73
N GLU A 406 -5.11 19.78 -29.79
CA GLU A 406 -5.47 18.96 -30.95
C GLU A 406 -4.17 18.40 -31.53
N THR A 407 -4.10 17.08 -31.72
CA THR A 407 -2.93 16.42 -32.29
C THR A 407 -2.70 16.99 -33.69
N GLU A 408 -1.59 17.72 -33.89
CA GLU A 408 -1.13 18.08 -35.24
C GLU A 408 -0.93 16.77 -36.03
N GLU A 409 -1.68 16.61 -37.13
CA GLU A 409 -1.45 15.56 -38.10
C GLU A 409 0.02 15.63 -38.56
N PRO A 410 0.73 14.49 -38.69
CA PRO A 410 2.08 14.52 -39.23
C PRO A 410 2.01 14.97 -40.70
N ASP A 411 2.70 16.08 -41.01
CA ASP A 411 2.91 16.56 -42.38
C ASP A 411 3.34 15.41 -43.31
N GLU A 412 2.58 15.22 -44.40
CA GLU A 412 2.86 14.26 -45.48
C GLU A 412 4.18 14.52 -46.24
#